data_AF-A0A2M7TM06-F1
#
_entry.id   AF-A0A2M7TM06-F1
#
_cell.length_a   1.000
_cell.length_b   1.000
_cell.length_c   1.000
_cell.angle_alpha   90.00
_cell.angle_beta   90.00
_cell.angle_gamma   90.00
#
_symmetry.space_group_name_H-M   'P 1'
#
loop_
_entity.id
_entity.type
_entity.pdbx_description
1 polymer ?
#
loop_
_entity_poly.entity_id
_entity_poly.type
_entity_poly.pdbx_seq_one_letter_code
_entity_poly.pdbx_strand_id
1 'polypeptide(L)' 'MTTTCALLPTENEWVVSEILKDNQNITLSSWRLTELPGQQGITSVNLGFDVSKVRRVLPSLKENLDPMFVAVFEKQ' A
#
# COMPACT_ATOMS: atom_id res chain seq x y z
N MET A 1 6.59 -11.18 3.54
CA MET A 1 5.22 -10.63 3.65
C MET A 1 5.27 -9.61 4.77
N THR A 2 5.06 -8.33 4.47
CA THR A 2 5.13 -7.23 5.45
C THR A 2 3.73 -6.68 5.63
N THR A 3 3.19 -6.75 6.85
CA THR A 3 1.89 -6.20 7.22
C THR A 3 2.08 -5.27 8.43
N THR A 4 1.45 -4.10 8.42
CA THR A 4 1.47 -3.16 9.54
C THR A 4 0.05 -2.69 9.85
N CYS A 5 -0.23 -2.47 11.14
CA CYS A 5 -1.50 -1.91 11.65
C CYS A 5 -1.44 -0.37 11.80
N ALA A 6 -0.40 0.25 11.25
CA ALA A 6 -0.19 1.68 11.32
C ALA A 6 -1.15 2.45 10.41
N LEU A 7 -1.76 3.50 10.94
CA LEU A 7 -2.58 4.45 10.17
C LEU A 7 -1.74 5.54 9.49
N LEU A 8 -0.45 5.66 9.83
CA LEU A 8 0.37 6.75 9.33
C LEU A 8 0.94 6.44 7.94
N PRO A 9 1.00 7.42 7.01
CA PRO A 9 1.62 7.24 5.70
C PRO A 9 3.12 6.91 5.79
N THR A 10 3.80 7.38 6.84
CA THR A 10 5.23 7.17 7.09
C THR A 10 5.59 5.70 7.35
N GLU A 11 4.65 4.92 7.86
CA GLU A 11 4.86 3.50 8.19
C GLU A 11 4.38 2.58 7.06
N ASN A 12 3.78 3.14 6.01
CA ASN A 12 3.12 2.42 4.92
C ASN A 12 3.71 2.84 3.57
N GLU A 13 3.15 3.89 2.95
CA GLU A 13 3.57 4.34 1.63
C GLU A 13 5.03 4.78 1.59
N TRP A 14 5.54 5.39 2.66
CA TRP A 14 6.94 5.78 2.66
C TRP A 14 7.87 4.55 2.68
N VAL A 15 7.51 3.51 3.44
CA VAL A 15 8.25 2.23 3.45
C VAL A 15 8.23 1.58 2.06
N VAL A 16 7.10 1.61 1.36
CA VAL A 16 7.00 1.11 -0.02
C VAL A 16 7.90 1.91 -0.96
N SER A 17 7.94 3.24 -0.82
CA SER A 17 8.81 4.11 -1.61
C SER A 17 10.29 3.74 -1.43
N GLU A 18 10.73 3.54 -0.18
CA GLU A 18 12.11 3.15 0.12
C GLU A 18 12.43 1.76 -0.43
N ILE A 19 11.53 0.78 -0.27
CA ILE A 19 11.70 -0.58 -0.81
C ILE A 19 11.90 -0.57 -2.33
N LEU A 20 11.13 0.24 -3.07
CA LEU A 20 11.24 0.36 -4.52
C LEU A 20 12.53 1.08 -4.96
N LYS A 21 13.03 2.03 -4.17
CA LYS A 21 14.32 2.69 -4.43
C LYS A 21 15.48 1.73 -4.22
N ASP A 22 15.44 0.94 -3.15
CA ASP A 22 16.50 0.02 -2.77
C ASP A 22 16.55 -1.23 -3.68
N ASN A 23 15.44 -1.60 -4.30
CA ASN A 23 15.32 -2.81 -5.10
C ASN A 23 14.77 -2.51 -6.50
N GLN A 24 15.66 -2.30 -7.47
CA GLN A 24 15.26 -2.00 -8.85
C GLN A 24 14.64 -3.21 -9.61
N ASN A 25 14.73 -4.41 -9.05
CA ASN A 25 14.19 -5.64 -9.67
C ASN A 25 12.78 -6.03 -9.17
N ILE A 26 12.10 -5.14 -8.43
CA ILE A 26 10.72 -5.35 -8.00
C ILE A 26 9.85 -4.19 -8.44
N THR A 27 8.59 -4.48 -8.75
CA THR A 27 7.60 -3.45 -9.08
C THR A 27 6.31 -3.69 -8.30
N LEU A 28 5.51 -2.64 -8.15
CA LEU A 28 4.17 -2.78 -7.57
C LEU A 28 3.20 -3.36 -8.60
N SER A 29 2.50 -4.41 -8.17
CA SER A 29 1.41 -5.04 -8.89
C SER A 29 0.06 -4.58 -8.36
N SER A 30 -0.85 -4.29 -9.29
CA SER A 30 -2.26 -4.05 -8.97
C SER A 30 -3.08 -5.33 -8.89
N TRP A 31 -2.46 -6.48 -9.17
CA TRP A 31 -3.12 -7.78 -9.17
C TRP A 31 -3.73 -8.05 -7.78
N ARG A 32 -5.03 -8.37 -7.74
CA ARG A 32 -5.89 -8.56 -6.55
C ARG A 32 -6.29 -7.31 -5.75
N LEU A 33 -5.76 -6.12 -6.02
CA LEU A 33 -6.15 -4.93 -5.26
C LEU A 33 -7.59 -4.47 -5.55
N THR A 34 -8.14 -4.83 -6.71
CA THR A 34 -9.53 -4.55 -7.10
C THR A 34 -10.55 -5.38 -6.32
N GLU A 35 -10.15 -6.54 -5.80
CA GLU A 35 -11.00 -7.44 -5.04
C GLU A 35 -10.97 -7.14 -3.53
N LEU A 36 -9.98 -6.37 -3.09
CA LEU A 36 -9.82 -5.99 -1.69
C LEU A 36 -10.67 -4.75 -1.36
N PRO A 37 -11.40 -4.77 -0.23
CA PRO A 37 -12.08 -3.58 0.26
C PRO A 37 -11.08 -2.48 0.60
N GLY A 38 -11.53 -1.23 0.62
CA GLY A 38 -10.73 -0.08 1.05
C GLY A 38 -10.53 0.96 -0.04
N GLN A 39 -9.60 1.87 0.20
CA GLN A 39 -9.27 3.00 -0.67
C GLN A 39 -7.81 2.92 -1.16
N GLN A 40 -7.49 3.67 -2.21
CA GLN A 40 -6.11 3.85 -2.67
C GLN A 40 -5.19 4.47 -1.59
N GLY A 41 -3.88 4.44 -1.84
CA GLY A 41 -2.90 5.11 -0.98
C GLY A 41 -3.06 6.63 -0.92
N ILE A 42 -2.41 7.26 0.06
CA ILE A 42 -2.52 8.71 0.28
C ILE A 42 -1.69 9.50 -0.74
N THR A 43 -2.33 10.44 -1.45
CA THR A 43 -1.74 11.25 -2.54
C THR A 43 -0.99 12.50 -2.08
N SER A 44 -1.03 12.85 -0.79
CA SER A 44 -0.49 14.12 -0.28
C SER A 44 1.04 14.19 -0.24
N VAL A 45 1.75 13.13 -0.65
CA VAL A 45 3.20 13.00 -0.57
C VAL A 45 3.74 12.52 -1.91
N ASN A 46 4.84 13.12 -2.39
CA ASN A 46 5.52 12.62 -3.58
C ASN A 46 6.29 11.33 -3.25
N LEU A 47 5.67 10.19 -3.53
CA LEU A 47 6.12 8.87 -3.09
C LEU A 47 6.93 8.12 -4.16
N GLY A 48 7.08 8.67 -5.36
CA GLY A 48 7.83 8.02 -6.45
C GLY A 48 7.19 6.74 -7.01
N PHE A 49 5.94 6.44 -6.63
CA PHE A 49 5.14 5.35 -7.21
C PHE A 49 3.67 5.75 -7.32
N ASP A 50 2.92 5.01 -8.13
CA ASP A 50 1.47 5.19 -8.27
C ASP A 50 0.71 4.61 -7.07
N VAL A 51 0.11 5.48 -6.27
CA VAL A 51 -0.65 5.11 -5.07
C VAL A 51 -1.93 4.30 -5.35
N SER A 52 -2.36 4.21 -6.62
CA SER A 52 -3.44 3.31 -7.03
C SER A 52 -3.03 1.82 -6.91
N LYS A 53 -1.73 1.54 -6.85
CA LYS A 53 -1.14 0.21 -6.70
C LYS A 53 -0.95 -0.25 -5.25
N VAL A 54 -1.55 0.45 -4.30
CA VAL A 54 -1.62 0.04 -2.90
C VAL A 54 -3.04 0.22 -2.37
N ARG A 55 -3.39 -0.52 -1.32
CA ARG A 55 -4.74 -0.46 -0.74
C ARG A 55 -4.69 -0.22 0.76
N ARG A 56 -5.55 0.69 1.23
CA ARG A 56 -5.78 1.01 2.64
C ARG A 56 -7.19 0.57 3.04
N VAL A 57 -7.26 -0.36 3.98
CA VAL A 57 -8.49 -0.69 4.70
C VAL A 57 -8.51 0.20 5.94
N LEU A 58 -9.54 1.04 6.08
CA LEU A 58 -9.74 1.87 7.25
C LEU A 58 -11.01 1.42 7.98
N PRO A 59 -11.05 1.49 9.32
CA PRO A 59 -12.22 1.06 10.10
C PRO A 59 -13.48 1.85 9.76
N SER A 60 -13.32 3.10 9.31
CA SER A 60 -14.43 3.98 8.92
C SER A 60 -15.07 3.62 7.57
N LEU A 61 -14.47 2.74 6.77
CA LEU A 61 -14.96 2.40 5.42
C LEU A 61 -15.86 1.17 5.39
N LYS A 62 -15.77 0.29 6.39
CA LYS A 62 -16.62 -0.90 6.50
C LYS A 62 -16.65 -1.34 7.96
N GLU A 63 -17.86 -1.46 8.53
CA GLU A 63 -18.02 -2.00 9.87
C GLU A 63 -17.40 -3.41 9.95
N ASN A 64 -16.67 -3.69 11.03
CA ASN A 64 -16.01 -4.96 11.34
C ASN A 64 -14.77 -5.35 10.52
N LEU A 65 -14.01 -4.39 9.97
CA LEU A 65 -12.67 -4.66 9.44
C LEU A 65 -11.59 -3.93 10.23
N ASP A 66 -10.54 -4.66 10.59
CA ASP A 66 -9.34 -4.08 11.17
C ASP A 66 -8.59 -3.21 10.14
N PRO A 67 -7.92 -2.13 10.59
CA PRO A 67 -7.12 -1.31 9.71
C PRO A 67 -5.97 -2.13 9.09
N MET A 68 -5.77 -1.99 7.78
CA MET A 68 -4.74 -2.73 7.05
C MET A 68 -4.19 -1.91 5.88
N PHE A 69 -2.90 -2.10 5.59
CA PHE A 69 -2.24 -1.61 4.38
C PHE A 69 -1.73 -2.80 3.56
N VAL A 70 -1.99 -2.76 2.25
CA VAL A 70 -1.60 -3.82 1.31
C VAL A 70 -0.81 -3.24 0.15
N ALA A 71 0.40 -3.77 -0.05
CA ALA A 71 1.24 -3.55 -1.21
C ALA A 71 1.73 -4.91 -1.74
N VAL A 72 1.53 -5.17 -3.03
CA VAL A 72 1.95 -6.42 -3.68
C VAL A 72 3.15 -6.12 -4.56
N PHE A 73 4.27 -6.78 -4.27
CA PHE A 73 5.50 -6.67 -5.05
C PHE A 73 5.65 -7.88 -5.96
N GLU A 74 5.98 -7.64 -7.21
CA GLU A 74 6.37 -8.66 -8.17
C GLU A 74 7.84 -8.49 -8.53
N LYS A 75 8.57 -9.61 -8.51
CA LYS A 75 9.97 -9.66 -8.95
C LYS A 75 9.99 -9.81 -10.47
N GLN A 76 10.78 -8.98 -11.14
CA GLN A 76 11.08 -9.12 -12.57
C GLN A 76 12.04 -10.29 -12.82
#